data_AF-A0A2E9A4N1-F1
#
_entry.id   AF-A0A2E9A4N1-F1
#
_cell.length_a   1.000
_cell.length_b   1.000
_cell.length_c   1.000
_cell.angle_alpha   90.00
_cell.angle_beta   90.00
_cell.angle_gamma   90.00
#
_symmetry.space_group_name_H-M   'P 1'
#
loop_
_entity.id
_entity.type
_entity.pdbx_description
1 polymer ?
#
loop_
_entity_poly.entity_id
_entity_poly.type
_entity_poly.pdbx_seq_one_letter_code
_entity_poly.pdbx_strand_id
1 'polypeptide(L)' 'HVYLFDTLSKKRIPVVDLYSPNQYTGEWRCDTHPRSSPDGKKVIVDSPHGLNGRQQYLIDLEKILDPRK' A
#
# COMPACT_ATOMS: atom_id res chain seq x y z
N HIS A 1 -6.36 -2.32 -2.61
CA HIS A 1 -6.51 -1.51 -1.38
C HIS A 1 -5.46 -1.93 -0.38
N VAL A 2 -4.84 -0.98 0.31
CA VAL A 2 -3.86 -1.21 1.38
C VAL A 2 -4.29 -0.41 2.60
N TYR A 3 -4.21 -1.05 3.77
CA TYR A 3 -4.64 -0.47 5.05
C TYR A 3 -3.53 -0.61 6.09
N LEU A 4 -3.47 0.35 7.01
CA LEU A 4 -2.79 0.22 8.28
C LEU A 4 -3.85 -0.11 9.35
N PHE A 5 -3.55 -1.04 10.24
CA PHE A 5 -4.43 -1.34 11.36
C PHE A 5 -3.77 -0.93 12.67
N ASP A 6 -4.38 0.03 13.36
CA ASP A 6 -3.98 0.40 14.70
C ASP A 6 -4.52 -0.63 15.70
N THR A 7 -3.61 -1.37 16.32
CA THR A 7 -3.95 -2.46 17.23
C THR A 7 -4.47 -1.99 18.58
N LEU A 8 -4.17 -0.75 18.98
CA LEU A 8 -4.60 -0.13 20.23
C LEU A 8 -6.03 0.41 20.08
N SER A 9 -6.25 1.25 19.07
CA SER A 9 -7.58 1.84 18.85
C SER A 9 -8.54 0.95 18.06
N LYS A 10 -8.06 -0.19 17.53
CA LYS A 10 -8.81 -1.13 16.66
C LYS A 10 -9.35 -0.48 15.40
N LYS A 11 -8.68 0.57 14.90
CA LYS A 11 -9.10 1.30 13.70
C LYS A 11 -8.33 0.84 12.47
N ARG A 12 -9.05 0.70 11.35
CA ARG A 12 -8.48 0.51 10.01
C ARG A 12 -8.29 1.86 9.33
N ILE A 13 -7.07 2.21 9.01
CA ILE A 13 -6.68 3.46 8.36
C ILE A 13 -6.38 3.16 6.88
N PRO A 14 -7.08 3.79 5.92
CA PRO A 14 -6.76 3.68 4.50
C PRO A 14 -5.37 4.24 4.22
N VAL A 15 -4.54 3.48 3.50
CA VAL A 15 -3.19 3.93 3.09
C VAL A 15 -3.21 4.31 1.62
N VAL A 16 -3.62 3.39 0.75
CA VAL A 16 -3.69 3.65 -0.70
C VAL A 16 -4.65 2.70 -1.40
N ASP A 17 -5.30 3.21 -2.43
CA ASP A 17 -6.08 2.43 -3.39
C ASP A 17 -5.35 2.43 -4.74
N LEU A 18 -4.95 1.24 -5.19
CA LEU A 18 -4.13 1.06 -6.38
C LEU A 18 -4.95 0.34 -7.43
N TYR A 19 -5.09 0.95 -8.61
CA TYR A 19 -5.76 0.36 -9.74
C TYR A 19 -5.04 -0.93 -10.18
N SER A 20 -5.79 -2.01 -10.38
CA SER A 20 -5.29 -3.26 -10.96
C SER A 20 -5.79 -3.37 -12.39
N PRO A 21 -4.93 -3.18 -13.42
CA PRO A 21 -5.34 -3.32 -14.80
C PRO A 21 -5.82 -4.75 -15.10
N ASN A 22 -6.82 -4.89 -15.97
CA ASN A 22 -7.49 -6.16 -16.27
C ASN A 22 -6.56 -7.30 -16.72
N GLN A 23 -5.39 -6.98 -17.29
CA GLN A 23 -4.38 -7.97 -17.69
C GLN A 23 -3.71 -8.68 -16.49
N TYR A 24 -3.76 -8.11 -15.29
CA TYR A 24 -3.23 -8.70 -14.07
C TYR A 24 -4.31 -9.49 -13.34
N THR A 25 -4.63 -10.67 -13.88
CA THR A 25 -5.64 -11.60 -13.34
C THR A 25 -5.12 -13.04 -13.32
N GLY A 26 -5.79 -13.95 -12.59
CA GLY A 26 -5.39 -15.35 -12.44
C GLY A 26 -3.97 -15.47 -11.87
N GLU A 27 -3.15 -16.34 -12.47
CA GLU A 27 -1.73 -16.50 -12.11
C GLU A 27 -0.91 -15.20 -12.32
N TRP A 28 -1.39 -14.32 -13.21
CA TRP A 28 -0.78 -13.02 -13.47
C TRP A 28 -1.31 -11.92 -12.55
N ARG A 29 -2.12 -12.23 -11.52
CA ARG A 29 -2.53 -11.22 -10.52
C ARG A 29 -1.33 -10.63 -9.78
N CYS A 30 -1.50 -9.40 -9.29
CA CYS A 30 -0.49 -8.73 -8.47
C CYS A 30 -1.04 -8.53 -7.06
N ASP A 31 -0.54 -9.31 -6.11
CA ASP A 31 -0.76 -9.06 -4.69
C ASP A 31 0.05 -7.85 -4.24
N THR A 32 -0.49 -7.04 -3.34
CA THR A 32 0.16 -5.78 -2.92
C THR A 32 1.31 -6.00 -1.94
N HIS A 33 1.38 -7.16 -1.28
CA HIS A 33 2.44 -7.57 -0.34
C HIS A 33 3.05 -6.41 0.49
N PRO A 34 2.24 -5.74 1.33
CA PRO A 34 2.74 -4.61 2.10
C PRO A 34 3.86 -5.04 3.05
N ARG A 35 4.97 -4.31 3.05
CA ARG A 35 6.13 -4.54 3.93
C ARG A 35 6.55 -3.23 4.58
N SER A 36 6.62 -3.21 5.90
CA SER A 36 6.98 -2.01 6.66
C SER A 36 8.48 -1.78 6.66
N SER A 37 8.90 -0.51 6.63
CA SER A 37 10.28 -0.14 6.95
C SER A 37 10.58 -0.41 8.44
N PRO A 38 11.85 -0.68 8.81
CA PRO A 38 12.22 -0.94 10.21
C PRO A 38 11.89 0.21 11.17
N ASP A 39 11.90 1.45 10.68
CA ASP A 39 11.54 2.65 11.45
C ASP A 39 10.01 2.88 11.55
N GLY A 40 9.20 2.05 10.87
CA GLY A 40 7.73 2.17 10.86
C GLY A 40 7.19 3.38 10.09
N LYS A 41 8.03 4.16 9.42
CA LYS A 41 7.63 5.42 8.76
C LYS A 41 7.14 5.23 7.33
N LYS A 42 7.42 4.08 6.71
CA LYS A 42 7.11 3.81 5.31
C LYS A 42 6.60 2.39 5.14
N VAL A 43 5.83 2.19 4.07
CA VAL A 43 5.43 0.86 3.61
C VAL A 43 5.73 0.75 2.12
N ILE A 44 6.32 -0.36 1.70
CA ILE A 44 6.50 -0.70 0.29
C ILE A 44 5.42 -1.69 -0.15
N VAL A 45 4.88 -1.49 -1.34
CA VAL A 45 3.83 -2.33 -1.93
C VAL A 45 4.14 -2.66 -3.38
N ASP A 46 3.71 -3.83 -3.82
CA ASP A 46 3.81 -4.26 -5.22
C ASP A 46 2.53 -3.83 -5.97
N SER A 47 2.66 -3.28 -7.18
CA SER A 47 1.49 -2.89 -7.96
C SER A 47 1.80 -2.72 -9.46
N PRO A 48 0.82 -2.93 -10.35
CA PRO A 48 0.91 -2.53 -11.75
C PRO A 48 0.19 -1.22 -12.10
N HIS A 49 -0.25 -0.45 -11.10
CA HIS A 49 -1.14 0.71 -11.32
C HIS A 49 -0.54 1.81 -12.21
N GLY A 50 0.79 1.93 -12.27
CA GLY A 50 1.48 2.91 -13.12
C GLY A 50 1.47 2.59 -14.62
N LEU A 51 0.86 1.47 -15.03
CA LEU A 51 0.77 1.02 -16.44
C LEU A 51 2.14 0.78 -17.11
N ASN A 52 3.17 0.52 -16.31
CA ASN A 52 4.56 0.31 -16.74
C ASN A 52 5.12 -1.02 -16.20
N GLY A 53 4.29 -2.06 -16.17
CA GLY A 53 4.61 -3.35 -15.58
C GLY A 53 4.34 -3.41 -14.08
N ARG A 54 4.69 -4.53 -13.44
CA ARG A 54 4.67 -4.66 -11.97
C ARG A 54 5.87 -3.92 -11.40
N GLN A 55 5.63 -3.00 -10.48
CA GLN A 55 6.65 -2.20 -9.82
C GLN A 55 6.45 -2.22 -8.30
N GLN A 56 7.48 -1.77 -7.58
CA GLN A 56 7.39 -1.52 -6.14
C GLN A 56 7.24 -0.03 -5.89
N TYR A 57 6.32 0.33 -5.01
CA TYR A 57 6.03 1.71 -4.65
C TYR A 57 6.21 1.92 -3.16
N LEU A 58 7.04 2.88 -2.80
CA LEU A 58 7.28 3.27 -1.41
C LEU A 58 6.31 4.38 -1.02
N ILE A 59 5.56 4.16 0.04
CA ILE A 59 4.56 5.07 0.56
C ILE A 59 5.04 5.62 1.90
N ASP A 60 4.95 6.94 2.03
CA ASP A 60 5.31 7.67 3.23
C ASP A 60 4.11 7.72 4.20
N LEU A 61 4.22 7.01 5.33
CA LEU A 61 3.16 6.94 6.34
C LEU A 61 3.10 8.21 7.20
N GLU A 62 4.21 8.95 7.34
CA GLU A 62 4.22 10.18 8.16
C GLU A 62 3.24 11.22 7.61
N LYS A 63 3.06 11.28 6.28
CA LYS A 63 2.09 12.17 5.62
C LYS A 63 0.63 11.73 5.77
N ILE A 64 0.41 10.45 6.05
CA ILE A 64 -0.92 9.85 6.20
C ILE A 64 -1.37 9.94 7.65
N LEU A 65 -0.45 9.79 8.59
CA LEU A 65 -0.70 9.80 10.04
C LEU A 65 -0.50 11.18 10.68
N ASP A 66 -0.21 12.23 9.90
CA ASP A 66 0.01 13.58 10.43
C ASP A 66 -1.27 14.10 11.12
N PRO A 67 -1.25 14.30 12.46
CA PRO A 67 -2.44 14.73 13.21
C PRO A 67 -2.84 16.19 12.94
N ARG A 68 -2.02 16.95 12.21
CA ARG A 68 -2.32 18.34 11.81
C ARG A 68 -3.10 18.43 10.50
N LYS A 69 -3.35 17.29 9.86
CA LYS A 69 -4.12 17.18 8.63
C LYS A 69 -5.56 16.75 8.88
#